data_AF-A0A952EP81-F1
#
_entry.id   AF-A0A952EP81-F1
#
_cell.length_a   1.000
_cell.length_b   1.000
_cell.length_c   1.000
_cell.angle_alpha   90.00
_cell.angle_beta   90.00
_cell.angle_gamma   90.00
#
_symmetry.space_group_name_H-M   'P 1'
#
loop_
_entity.id
_entity.type
_entity.pdbx_description
1 polymer ?
#
loop_
_entity_poly.entity_id
_entity_poly.type
_entity_poly.pdbx_seq_one_letter_code
_entity_poly.pdbx_strand_id
1 'polypeptide(L)'
;MTTGTWDFWIDRGGTFTDIIGRAPSGKLSARKVLSENPGAYRDAAVHGIRLLLGLKPGDAIPTDVIGDVRMGTTVATNALLERKGERMALIVTRGFRDALKIGYQARNDIFARAVKKPDAL
;
A
#
# COMPACT_ATOMS: atom_id res chain seq x y z
N MET A 1 11.94 -32.50 12.41
CA MET A 1 12.04 -31.04 12.64
C MET A 1 11.27 -30.40 11.50
N THR A 2 10.19 -29.67 11.77
CA THR A 2 9.36 -29.08 10.71
C THR A 2 10.17 -28.03 9.96
N THR A 3 10.63 -28.41 8.77
CA THR A 3 11.16 -27.52 7.74
C THR A 3 10.01 -26.65 7.24
N GLY A 4 9.77 -25.54 7.93
CA GLY A 4 8.72 -24.62 7.55
C GLY A 4 9.25 -23.20 7.53
N THR A 5 8.66 -22.41 6.65
CA THR A 5 8.93 -20.98 6.52
C THR A 5 7.91 -20.17 7.29
N TRP A 6 8.24 -18.91 7.54
CA TRP A 6 7.28 -17.90 7.95
C TRP A 6 6.60 -17.28 6.74
N ASP A 7 5.30 -17.04 6.85
CA ASP A 7 4.56 -16.24 5.87
C ASP A 7 3.98 -14.99 6.52
N PHE A 8 3.94 -13.88 5.79
CA PHE A 8 3.48 -12.60 6.30
C PHE A 8 2.44 -11.96 5.38
N TRP A 9 1.36 -11.45 5.97
CA TRP A 9 0.37 -10.61 5.30
C TRP A 9 0.31 -9.26 6.00
N ILE A 10 0.49 -8.20 5.22
CA ILE A 10 0.70 -6.85 5.72
C ILE A 10 -0.33 -5.94 5.06
N ASP A 11 -1.01 -5.14 5.86
CA ASP A 11 -1.86 -4.05 5.39
C ASP A 11 -1.33 -2.73 5.94
N ARG A 12 -0.68 -1.94 5.07
CA ARG A 12 -0.17 -0.62 5.44
C ARG A 12 -1.24 0.44 5.19
N GLY A 13 -1.91 0.85 6.27
CA GLY A 13 -2.84 1.97 6.32
C GLY A 13 -2.14 3.33 6.49
N GLY A 14 -2.95 4.39 6.63
CA GLY A 14 -2.44 5.75 6.88
C GLY A 14 -1.83 5.93 8.28
N THR A 15 -2.52 5.45 9.33
CA THR A 15 -2.07 5.61 10.72
C THR A 15 -1.35 4.38 11.25
N PHE A 16 -1.87 3.18 10.93
CA PHE A 16 -1.33 1.92 11.42
C PHE A 16 -1.05 0.96 10.27
N THR A 17 -0.04 0.11 10.50
CA THR A 17 0.25 -1.07 9.69
C THR A 17 -0.10 -2.30 10.50
N ASP A 18 -0.95 -3.14 9.92
CA ASP A 18 -1.36 -4.43 10.49
C ASP A 18 -0.51 -5.53 9.85
N ILE A 19 0.04 -6.43 10.67
CA ILE A 19 0.91 -7.53 10.23
C ILE A 19 0.39 -8.83 10.84
N ILE A 20 0.11 -9.80 9.99
CA ILE A 20 -0.17 -11.18 10.36
C ILE A 20 1.02 -12.04 9.94
N GLY A 21 1.61 -12.77 10.90
CA GLY A 21 2.64 -13.77 10.63
C GLY A 21 2.12 -15.18 10.91
N ARG A 22 2.38 -16.11 9.99
CA ARG A 22 2.21 -17.55 10.19
C ARG A 22 3.57 -18.17 10.43
N ALA A 23 3.77 -18.72 11.63
CA ALA A 23 4.97 -19.48 11.96
C ALA A 23 5.02 -20.81 11.18
N PRO A 24 6.21 -21.43 11.06
CA PRO A 24 6.39 -22.77 10.50
C PRO A 24 5.49 -23.84 11.13
N SER A 25 5.09 -23.65 12.39
CA SER A 25 4.15 -24.51 13.11
C SER A 25 2.68 -24.34 12.70
N GLY A 26 2.38 -23.38 11.83
CA GLY A 26 1.03 -22.94 11.48
C GLY A 26 0.42 -21.91 12.43
N LYS A 27 1.09 -21.57 13.54
CA LYS A 27 0.59 -20.58 14.50
C LYS A 27 0.52 -19.19 13.86
N LEU A 28 -0.65 -18.55 13.94
CA LEU A 28 -0.83 -17.16 13.56
C LEU A 28 -0.51 -16.22 14.72
N SER A 29 0.08 -15.07 14.41
CA SER A 29 0.34 -13.99 15.37
C SER A 29 0.18 -12.64 14.70
N ALA A 30 -0.48 -11.72 15.39
CA ALA A 30 -0.76 -10.39 14.89
C ALA A 30 0.10 -9.32 15.59
N ARG A 31 0.45 -8.28 14.84
CA ARG A 31 1.05 -7.03 15.34
C ARG A 31 0.38 -5.86 14.65
N LYS A 32 0.21 -4.77 15.41
CA LYS A 32 -0.24 -3.48 14.92
C LYS A 32 0.78 -2.44 15.35
N VAL A 33 1.32 -1.70 14.38
CA VAL A 33 2.36 -0.69 14.61
C VAL A 33 1.97 0.59 13.90
N LEU A 34 2.57 1.73 14.27
CA LEU A 34 2.34 2.98 13.55
C LEU A 34 2.89 2.86 12.12
N SER A 35 2.16 3.37 11.14
CA SER A 35 2.62 3.37 9.73
C SER A 35 3.83 4.28 9.50
N GLU A 36 3.98 5.30 10.35
CA GLU A 36 5.13 6.19 10.37
C GLU A 36 5.59 6.43 11.81
N ASN A 37 6.84 6.06 12.11
CA ASN A 37 7.49 6.37 13.38
C ASN A 37 9.01 6.50 13.17
N PRO A 38 9.47 7.59 12.53
CA PRO A 38 10.86 7.73 12.10
C PRO A 38 11.88 7.71 13.26
N GLY A 39 11.45 7.97 14.50
CA GLY A 39 12.30 7.87 15.68
C GLY A 39 12.54 6.44 16.18
N ALA A 40 11.72 5.47 15.78
CA ALA A 40 11.81 4.08 16.25
C ALA A 40 12.16 3.08 15.14
N TYR A 41 11.65 3.27 13.92
CA TYR A 41 11.93 2.40 12.78
C TYR A 41 11.72 3.12 11.45
N ARG A 42 12.48 2.69 10.44
CA ARG A 42 12.40 3.26 9.08
C ARG A 42 11.18 2.77 8.31
N ASP A 43 10.79 1.52 8.49
CA ASP A 43 9.66 0.90 7.77
C ASP A 43 8.82 0.02 8.71
N ALA A 44 7.52 0.27 8.70
CA ALA A 44 6.55 -0.38 9.59
C ALA A 44 6.36 -1.87 9.27
N ALA A 45 6.39 -2.26 7.99
CA ALA A 45 6.24 -3.64 7.56
C ALA A 45 7.44 -4.48 8.01
N VAL A 46 8.65 -3.97 7.76
CA VAL A 46 9.90 -4.58 8.23
C VAL A 46 9.92 -4.67 9.74
N HIS A 47 9.53 -3.61 10.45
CA HIS A 47 9.47 -3.62 11.91
C HIS A 47 8.49 -4.69 12.44
N GLY A 48 7.30 -4.82 11.85
CA GLY A 48 6.32 -5.84 12.21
C GLY A 48 6.85 -7.26 12.04
N ILE A 49 7.55 -7.55 10.93
CA ILE A 49 8.22 -8.84 10.69
C ILE A 49 9.25 -9.11 11.79
N ARG A 50 10.09 -8.13 12.14
CA ARG A 50 11.10 -8.28 13.21
C ARG A 50 10.48 -8.62 14.55
N LEU A 51 9.37 -7.97 14.91
CA LEU A 51 8.65 -8.24 16.16
C LEU A 51 8.09 -9.67 16.21
N LEU A 52 7.65 -10.21 15.07
CA LEU A 52 7.10 -11.56 14.99
C LEU A 52 8.20 -12.64 14.99
N LEU A 53 9.36 -12.33 14.40
CA LEU A 53 10.56 -13.16 14.45
C LEU A 53 11.33 -13.05 15.78
N GLY A 54 10.97 -12.11 16.66
CA GLY A 54 11.64 -11.89 17.95
C GLY A 54 13.05 -11.28 17.81
N LEU A 55 13.32 -10.56 16.72
CA LEU A 55 14.63 -9.97 16.43
C LEU A 55 14.87 -8.72 17.26
N LYS A 56 16.10 -8.56 17.78
CA LYS A 56 16.54 -7.35 18.49
C LYS A 56 16.93 -6.26 17.49
N PRO A 57 17.02 -4.97 17.89
CA PRO A 57 17.55 -3.92 17.01
C PRO A 57 18.94 -4.27 16.48
N GLY A 58 19.16 -4.13 15.17
CA GLY A 58 20.43 -4.43 14.51
C GLY A 58 20.56 -5.85 13.94
N ASP A 59 19.79 -6.82 14.43
CA ASP A 59 19.82 -8.19 13.90
C ASP A 59 19.46 -8.22 12.41
N ALA A 60 20.12 -9.05 11.62
CA ALA A 60 19.69 -9.31 10.25
C ALA A 60 18.38 -10.11 10.24
N ILE A 61 17.52 -9.85 9.24
CA ILE A 61 16.35 -10.71 9.02
C ILE A 61 16.85 -11.98 8.30
N PRO A 62 16.65 -13.18 8.86
CA PRO A 62 17.02 -14.42 8.19
C PRO A 62 16.06 -14.66 7.02
N THR A 63 16.48 -14.33 5.80
CA THR A 63 15.63 -14.43 4.60
C THR A 63 15.35 -15.86 4.18
N ASP A 64 16.21 -16.80 4.57
CA ASP A 64 16.11 -18.23 4.31
C ASP A 64 14.92 -18.90 5.03
N VAL A 65 14.39 -18.28 6.09
CA VAL A 65 13.21 -18.78 6.82
C VAL A 65 11.91 -18.08 6.41
N ILE A 66 11.94 -17.21 5.40
CA ILE A 66 10.75 -16.47 4.91
C ILE A 66 10.26 -17.11 3.61
N GLY A 67 8.98 -17.49 3.59
CA GLY A 67 8.32 -18.11 2.45
C GLY A 67 7.63 -17.08 1.58
N ASP A 68 6.51 -16.54 2.06
CA ASP A 68 5.72 -15.53 1.34
C ASP A 68 5.58 -14.23 2.14
N VAL A 69 5.62 -13.10 1.44
CA VAL A 69 5.32 -11.77 2.01
C VAL A 69 4.35 -11.08 1.07
N ARG A 70 3.12 -10.90 1.54
CA ARG A 70 2.08 -10.17 0.81
C ARG A 70 1.83 -8.84 1.48
N MET A 71 1.86 -7.77 0.69
CA MET A 71 1.62 -6.43 1.19
C MET A 71 0.50 -5.75 0.40
N GLY A 72 -0.58 -5.42 1.10
CA GLY A 72 -1.57 -4.43 0.69
C GLY A 72 -1.22 -3.07 1.28
N THR A 73 -1.58 -1.99 0.59
CA THR A 73 -1.44 -0.65 1.14
C THR A 73 -2.49 0.29 0.59
N THR A 74 -2.90 1.25 1.42
CA THR A 74 -3.78 2.35 1.03
C THR A 74 -3.01 3.62 0.65
N VAL A 75 -1.67 3.62 0.69
CA VAL A 75 -0.83 4.80 0.40
C VAL A 75 -1.12 5.39 -0.98
N ALA A 76 -1.19 4.55 -2.02
CA ALA A 76 -1.46 5.02 -3.38
C ALA A 76 -2.86 5.64 -3.52
N THR A 77 -3.88 5.01 -2.94
CA THR A 77 -5.26 5.50 -2.98
C THR A 77 -5.38 6.82 -2.20
N ASN A 78 -4.76 6.92 -1.02
CA ASN A 78 -4.76 8.16 -0.24
C ASN A 78 -4.00 9.27 -0.96
N ALA A 79 -2.85 8.97 -1.57
CA ALA A 79 -2.12 9.95 -2.37
C ALA A 79 -2.98 10.48 -3.54
N LEU A 80 -3.75 9.60 -4.19
CA LEU A 80 -4.69 9.98 -5.24
C LEU A 80 -5.83 10.88 -4.71
N LEU A 81 -6.47 10.48 -3.61
CA LEU A 81 -7.60 11.21 -3.01
C LEU A 81 -7.18 12.57 -2.43
N GLU A 82 -5.99 12.64 -1.83
CA GLU A 82 -5.40 13.85 -1.26
C GLU A 82 -4.65 14.70 -2.30
N ARG A 83 -4.62 14.27 -3.58
CA ARG A 83 -3.90 14.94 -4.68
C ARG A 83 -2.41 15.16 -4.37
N LYS A 84 -1.81 14.25 -3.62
CA LYS A 84 -0.38 14.24 -3.28
C LYS A 84 0.39 13.40 -4.31
N GLY A 85 0.41 13.89 -5.54
CA GLY A 85 1.18 13.31 -6.65
C GLY A 85 2.30 14.23 -7.11
N GLU A 86 3.11 13.72 -8.04
CA GLU A 86 4.12 14.52 -8.74
C GLU A 86 3.52 15.20 -9.98
N ARG A 87 4.17 16.28 -10.46
CA ARG A 87 3.74 16.94 -11.71
C ARG A 87 4.01 16.02 -12.90
N MET A 88 2.95 15.68 -13.62
CA MET A 88 3.00 14.79 -14.79
C MET A 88 2.72 15.54 -16.10
N ALA A 89 3.28 15.04 -17.21
CA ALA A 89 2.97 15.50 -18.56
C ALA A 89 2.30 14.36 -19.35
N LEU A 90 1.28 14.69 -20.15
CA LEU A 90 0.63 13.76 -21.06
C LEU A 90 1.10 14.03 -22.50
N ILE A 91 1.69 13.02 -23.13
CA ILE A 91 2.06 13.04 -24.56
C ILE A 91 1.03 12.22 -25.32
N VAL A 92 0.37 12.83 -26.30
CA VAL A 92 -0.69 12.21 -27.11
C VAL A 92 -0.55 12.59 -28.57
N THR A 93 -1.18 11.79 -29.43
CA THR A 93 -1.25 12.06 -30.87
C THR A 93 -1.87 13.44 -31.14
N ARG A 94 -1.37 14.12 -32.18
CA ARG A 94 -1.93 15.39 -32.65
C ARG A 94 -3.44 15.24 -32.87
N GLY A 95 -4.21 16.19 -32.32
CA GLY A 95 -5.68 16.16 -32.35
C GLY A 95 -6.34 15.58 -31.10
N PHE A 96 -5.60 14.95 -30.17
CA PHE A 96 -6.16 14.28 -28.97
C PHE A 96 -5.85 14.98 -27.64
N ARG A 97 -5.47 16.26 -27.66
CA ARG A 97 -5.10 17.03 -26.44
C ARG A 97 -6.17 16.97 -25.35
N ASP A 98 -7.45 16.98 -25.73
CA ASP A 98 -8.57 17.07 -24.78
C ASP A 98 -9.08 15.70 -24.31
N ALA A 99 -8.40 14.59 -24.63
CA ALA A 99 -8.88 13.23 -24.34
C ALA A 99 -9.24 13.02 -22.85
N LEU A 100 -8.40 13.45 -21.92
CA LEU A 100 -8.70 13.33 -20.47
C LEU A 100 -9.84 14.25 -20.02
N LYS A 101 -9.98 15.43 -20.63
CA LYS A 101 -11.07 16.37 -20.31
C LYS A 101 -12.41 15.87 -20.84
N ILE A 102 -12.42 15.23 -22.00
CA ILE A 102 -13.62 14.60 -22.58
C ILE A 102 -13.98 13.36 -21.74
N GLY A 103 -12.99 12.55 -21.39
CA GLY A 103 -13.15 11.29 -20.67
C GLY A 103 -13.95 10.28 -21.50
N TYR A 104 -14.70 9.42 -20.83
CA TYR A 104 -15.54 8.40 -21.49
C TYR A 104 -16.94 8.89 -21.85
N GLN A 105 -17.21 10.20 -21.71
CA GLN A 105 -18.55 10.78 -21.81
C GLN A 105 -19.61 10.11 -20.92
N ALA A 106 -19.18 9.38 -19.87
CA ALA A 106 -20.07 8.81 -18.88
C ALA A 106 -20.78 9.95 -18.14
N ARG A 107 -22.11 9.88 -18.07
CA ARG A 107 -22.96 10.86 -17.40
C ARG A 107 -23.78 10.18 -16.32
N ASN A 108 -23.45 10.43 -15.07
CA ASN A 108 -24.21 9.93 -13.91
C ASN A 108 -25.66 10.42 -13.95
N ASP A 109 -25.87 11.65 -14.43
CA ASP A 109 -27.18 12.21 -14.77
C ASP A 109 -27.22 12.57 -16.25
N ILE A 110 -27.85 11.69 -17.03
CA ILE A 110 -27.92 11.78 -18.49
C ILE A 110 -28.75 12.99 -18.97
N PHE A 111 -29.66 13.51 -18.14
CA PHE A 111 -30.56 14.62 -18.52
C PHE A 111 -30.17 15.96 -17.93
N ALA A 112 -29.19 16.01 -17.01
CA ALA A 112 -28.67 17.27 -16.47
C ALA A 112 -28.26 18.26 -17.58
N ARG A 113 -28.87 19.45 -17.62
CA ARG A 113 -28.49 20.48 -18.61
C ARG A 113 -27.13 21.09 -18.33
N ALA A 114 -26.73 21.13 -17.05
CA ALA A 114 -25.42 21.59 -16.60
C ALA A 114 -24.60 20.39 -16.06
N VAL A 115 -23.71 19.85 -16.90
CA VAL A 115 -22.84 18.72 -16.50
C VAL A 115 -21.72 19.25 -15.61
N LYS A 116 -21.69 18.79 -14.35
CA LYS A 116 -20.55 19.03 -13.44
C LYS A 116 -19.57 17.87 -13.58
N LYS A 117 -18.39 18.14 -14.15
CA LYS A 117 -17.29 17.18 -14.17
C LYS A 117 -16.48 17.29 -12.88
N PRO A 118 -15.91 16.20 -12.35
CA PRO A 118 -14.91 16.30 -11.30
C PRO A 118 -13.69 17.07 -11.80
N ASP A 119 -13.02 17.79 -10.91
CA ASP A 119 -11.79 18.50 -11.23
C ASP A 119 -10.71 17.49 -11.65
N ALA A 120 -9.94 17.83 -12.70
CA ALA A 120 -8.81 17.02 -13.13
C ALA A 120 -7.85 16.81 -11.95
N LEU A 121 -7.38 15.57 -11.74
CA LEU A 121 -6.46 15.19 -10.66
C LEU A 121 -5.12 15.90 -10.79
#